data_AF-A0A7V8AHY4-F1
#
_entry.id   AF-A0A7V8AHY4-F1
#
_cell.length_a   1.000
_cell.length_b   1.000
_cell.length_c   1.000
_cell.angle_alpha   90.00
_cell.angle_beta   90.00
_cell.angle_gamma   90.00
#
_symmetry.space_group_name_H-M   'P 1'
#
loop_
_entity.id
_entity.type
_entity.pdbx_description
1 polymer ?
#
loop_
_entity_poly.entity_id
_entity_poly.type
_entity_poly.pdbx_seq_one_letter_code
_entity_poly.pdbx_strand_id
1 'polypeptide(L)'
;MEQDRINPEAVAGVMECRLVHGDTKTVTEMLKQLPANLLTKSEIVAIKTRLELAAEAMTGKELRTLQKVVETNPDDHQARYDLAMACYVAGDRRRAVEELLEIMRRNRSWNDDGARRQLVRLFEAFGPTDPLTVQSRRRLSSIMFS
;
A
#
# COMPACT_ATOMS: atom_id res chain seq x y z
N MET A 1 -29.74 -5.29 -34.96
CA MET A 1 -28.33 -5.02 -34.57
C MET A 1 -28.35 -3.86 -33.60
N GLU A 2 -28.71 -4.13 -32.34
CA GLU A 2 -28.64 -3.13 -31.26
C GLU A 2 -27.29 -3.34 -30.57
N GLN A 3 -26.25 -2.70 -31.10
CA GLN A 3 -25.00 -2.53 -30.35
C GLN A 3 -25.26 -1.44 -29.32
N ASP A 4 -25.51 -1.85 -28.08
CA ASP A 4 -25.61 -0.96 -26.92
C ASP A 4 -24.50 0.11 -26.96
N ARG A 5 -24.91 1.34 -27.24
CA ARG A 5 -24.05 2.54 -27.17
C ARG A 5 -23.79 2.84 -25.70
N ILE A 6 -22.88 2.09 -25.08
CA ILE A 6 -22.31 2.51 -23.79
C ILE A 6 -21.55 3.83 -24.05
N ASN A 7 -22.10 4.94 -23.55
CA ASN A 7 -21.47 6.26 -23.68
C ASN A 7 -20.35 6.39 -22.62
N PRO A 8 -19.06 6.52 -23.01
CA PRO A 8 -17.95 6.66 -22.07
C PRO A 8 -18.10 7.86 -21.12
N GLU A 9 -18.71 8.95 -21.58
CA GLU A 9 -18.94 10.15 -20.76
C GLU A 9 -19.97 9.90 -19.66
N ALA A 10 -21.06 9.20 -19.98
CA ALA A 10 -22.08 8.85 -19.00
C ALA A 10 -21.55 7.87 -17.94
N VAL A 11 -20.76 6.90 -18.36
CA VAL A 11 -20.10 5.95 -17.45
C VAL A 11 -19.10 6.67 -16.54
N ALA A 12 -18.28 7.55 -17.11
CA ALA A 12 -17.32 8.35 -16.34
C ALA A 12 -18.04 9.24 -15.32
N GLY A 13 -19.16 9.87 -15.69
CA GLY A 13 -19.96 10.69 -14.77
C GLY A 13 -20.47 9.92 -13.55
N VAL A 14 -20.98 8.70 -13.75
CA VAL A 14 -21.42 7.83 -12.63
C VAL A 14 -20.24 7.44 -11.73
N MET A 15 -19.10 7.11 -12.33
CA MET A 15 -17.88 6.78 -11.59
C MET A 15 -17.36 7.99 -10.79
N GLU A 16 -17.42 9.19 -11.36
CA GLU A 16 -17.01 10.44 -10.69
C GLU A 16 -17.86 10.69 -9.44
N CYS A 17 -19.19 10.60 -9.54
CA CYS A 17 -20.07 10.76 -8.39
C CYS A 17 -19.71 9.77 -7.26
N ARG A 18 -19.43 8.50 -7.61
CA ARG A 18 -19.01 7.49 -6.63
C ARG A 18 -17.67 7.81 -5.98
N LEU A 19 -16.68 8.29 -6.76
CA LEU A 19 -15.38 8.72 -6.22
C LEU A 19 -15.53 9.88 -5.23
N VAL A 20 -16.36 10.87 -5.53
CA VAL A 20 -16.64 12.00 -4.63
C VAL A 20 -17.27 11.52 -3.31
N HIS A 21 -18.10 10.47 -3.36
CA HIS A 21 -18.68 9.84 -2.18
C HIS A 21 -17.72 8.87 -1.46
N GLY A 22 -16.48 8.72 -1.91
CA GLY A 22 -15.47 7.83 -1.31
C GLY A 22 -15.64 6.36 -1.65
N ASP A 23 -16.55 6.01 -2.57
CA ASP A 23 -16.83 4.64 -3.01
C ASP A 23 -15.81 4.16 -4.07
N THR A 24 -14.53 4.17 -3.68
CA THR A 24 -13.40 3.80 -4.54
C THR A 24 -13.45 2.32 -4.95
N LYS A 25 -14.01 1.45 -4.09
CA LYS A 25 -14.18 0.02 -4.36
C LYS A 25 -15.10 -0.22 -5.54
N THR A 26 -16.29 0.36 -5.53
CA THR A 26 -17.24 0.18 -6.63
C THR A 26 -16.70 0.74 -7.94
N VAL A 27 -16.01 1.89 -7.90
CA VAL A 27 -15.38 2.47 -9.10
C VAL A 27 -14.32 1.51 -9.68
N THR A 28 -13.52 0.89 -8.81
CA THR A 28 -12.53 -0.12 -9.22
C THR A 28 -13.18 -1.33 -9.88
N GLU A 29 -14.29 -1.81 -9.33
CA GLU A 29 -15.04 -2.94 -9.89
C GLU A 29 -15.67 -2.59 -11.24
N MET A 30 -16.27 -1.41 -11.36
CA MET A 30 -16.83 -0.92 -12.62
C MET A 30 -15.75 -0.81 -13.71
N LEU A 31 -14.56 -0.29 -13.37
CA LEU A 31 -13.43 -0.22 -14.31
C LEU A 31 -13.00 -1.61 -14.81
N LYS A 32 -13.00 -2.64 -13.96
CA LYS A 32 -12.64 -4.01 -14.35
C LYS A 32 -13.64 -4.66 -15.31
N GLN A 33 -14.89 -4.22 -15.26
CA GLN A 33 -15.97 -4.75 -16.10
C GLN A 33 -16.07 -4.02 -17.45
N LEU A 34 -15.34 -2.91 -17.65
CA LEU A 34 -15.39 -2.17 -18.90
C LEU A 34 -14.64 -2.88 -20.02
N PRO A 35 -15.17 -2.85 -21.26
CA PRO A 35 -14.47 -3.35 -22.42
C PRO A 35 -13.23 -2.47 -22.74
N ALA A 36 -12.20 -3.10 -23.31
CA ALA A 36 -10.90 -2.46 -23.53
C ALA A 36 -10.95 -1.20 -24.43
N ASN A 37 -11.92 -1.12 -25.34
CA ASN A 37 -12.14 0.05 -26.20
C ASN A 37 -12.63 1.29 -25.45
N LEU A 38 -13.22 1.14 -24.25
CA LEU A 38 -13.64 2.22 -23.38
C LEU A 38 -12.55 2.62 -22.38
N LEU A 39 -11.71 1.67 -21.95
CA LEU A 39 -10.60 1.93 -21.02
C LEU A 39 -9.56 2.93 -21.55
N THR A 40 -9.46 3.09 -22.88
CA THR A 40 -8.54 4.04 -23.51
C THR A 40 -9.16 5.41 -23.78
N LYS A 41 -10.44 5.60 -23.46
CA LYS A 41 -11.14 6.88 -23.63
C LYS A 41 -10.70 7.88 -22.57
N SER A 42 -10.53 9.13 -22.97
CA SER A 42 -10.04 10.23 -22.13
C SER A 42 -10.81 10.36 -20.83
N GLU A 43 -12.13 10.18 -20.88
CA GLU A 43 -13.02 10.32 -19.74
C GLU A 43 -12.74 9.22 -18.70
N ILE A 44 -12.55 7.98 -19.15
CA ILE A 44 -12.26 6.83 -18.29
C ILE A 44 -10.83 6.87 -17.74
N VAL A 45 -9.87 7.34 -18.55
CA VAL A 45 -8.49 7.57 -18.09
C VAL A 45 -8.48 8.61 -16.95
N ALA A 46 -9.26 9.69 -17.07
CA ALA A 46 -9.36 10.69 -16.01
C ALA A 46 -9.92 10.09 -14.69
N ILE A 47 -10.93 9.21 -14.77
CA ILE A 47 -11.46 8.49 -13.60
C ILE A 47 -10.39 7.61 -12.97
N LYS A 48 -9.63 6.86 -13.77
CA LYS A 48 -8.54 6.02 -13.26
C LYS A 48 -7.52 6.86 -12.50
N THR A 49 -7.08 7.98 -13.05
CA THR A 49 -6.15 8.89 -12.39
C THR A 49 -6.73 9.46 -11.08
N ARG A 50 -8.00 9.86 -11.05
CA ARG A 50 -8.63 10.34 -9.81
C ARG A 50 -8.74 9.26 -8.75
N LEU A 51 -9.05 8.03 -9.14
CA LEU A 51 -9.07 6.87 -8.25
C LEU A 51 -7.68 6.60 -7.64
N GLU A 52 -6.63 6.66 -8.46
CA GLU A 52 -5.25 6.53 -8.01
C GLU A 52 -4.88 7.63 -6.99
N LEU A 53 -5.16 8.90 -7.31
CA LEU A 53 -4.92 10.03 -6.40
C LEU A 53 -5.70 9.91 -5.08
N ALA A 54 -6.95 9.43 -5.14
CA ALA A 54 -7.75 9.19 -3.93
C ALA A 54 -7.15 8.07 -3.06
N ALA A 55 -6.64 7.00 -3.67
CA ALA A 55 -5.96 5.91 -2.98
C ALA A 55 -4.65 6.38 -2.32
N GLU A 56 -3.86 7.20 -3.02
CA GLU A 56 -2.65 7.82 -2.47
C GLU A 56 -2.96 8.73 -1.27
N ALA A 57 -3.99 9.57 -1.38
CA ALA A 57 -4.42 10.45 -0.29
C ALA A 57 -4.88 9.66 0.94
N MET A 58 -5.62 8.56 0.74
CA MET A 58 -6.06 7.66 1.82
C MET A 58 -4.87 6.98 2.50
N THR A 59 -3.94 6.43 1.71
CA THR A 59 -2.68 5.84 2.22
C THR A 59 -1.90 6.87 3.04
N GLY A 60 -1.81 8.12 2.56
CA GLY A 60 -1.14 9.20 3.28
C GLY A 60 -1.82 9.57 4.62
N LYS A 61 -3.16 9.49 4.70
CA LYS A 61 -3.90 9.70 5.96
C LYS A 61 -3.67 8.54 6.94
N GLU A 62 -3.74 7.30 6.47
CA GLU A 62 -3.48 6.11 7.28
C GLU A 62 -2.07 6.11 7.85
N LEU A 63 -1.07 6.42 7.02
CA LEU A 63 0.32 6.59 7.44
C LEU A 63 0.48 7.58 8.59
N ARG A 64 -0.14 8.76 8.49
CA ARG A 64 -0.07 9.78 9.55
C ARG A 64 -0.75 9.31 10.84
N THR A 65 -1.86 8.59 10.73
CA THR A 65 -2.54 8.02 11.91
C THR A 65 -1.68 6.97 12.59
N LEU A 66 -1.16 6.00 11.84
CA LEU A 66 -0.31 4.94 12.37
C LEU A 66 0.98 5.49 12.96
N GLN A 67 1.60 6.48 12.31
CA GLN A 67 2.77 7.17 12.83
C GLN A 67 2.48 7.81 14.20
N LYS A 68 1.36 8.52 14.35
CA LYS A 68 0.98 9.10 15.65
C LYS A 68 0.77 8.03 16.72
N VAL A 69 0.12 6.91 16.37
CA VAL A 69 -0.08 5.80 17.31
C VAL A 69 1.28 5.29 17.79
N VAL A 70 2.20 5.01 16.88
CA VAL A 70 3.55 4.52 17.18
C VAL A 70 4.39 5.54 17.98
N GLU A 71 4.23 6.84 17.72
CA GLU A 71 4.88 7.91 18.50
C GLU A 71 4.35 7.99 19.93
N THR A 72 3.03 7.84 20.12
CA THR A 72 2.39 7.87 21.45
C THR A 72 2.52 6.56 22.22
N ASN A 73 2.64 5.43 21.52
CA ASN A 73 2.84 4.10 22.10
C ASN A 73 3.95 3.35 21.35
N PRO A 74 5.23 3.61 21.69
CA PRO A 74 6.36 3.01 20.98
C PRO A 74 6.44 1.48 21.04
N ASP A 75 5.78 0.86 22.03
CA ASP A 75 5.74 -0.59 22.24
C ASP A 75 4.51 -1.26 21.60
N ASP A 76 3.65 -0.49 20.91
CA ASP A 76 2.63 -1.04 20.03
C ASP A 76 3.26 -1.63 18.76
N HIS A 77 3.75 -2.86 18.88
CA HIS A 77 4.37 -3.59 17.78
C HIS A 77 3.38 -3.88 16.64
N GLN A 78 2.08 -3.99 16.93
CA GLN A 78 1.05 -4.18 15.91
C GLN A 78 0.90 -2.92 15.07
N ALA A 79 0.71 -1.75 15.70
CA ALA A 79 0.64 -0.48 14.99
C ALA A 79 1.93 -0.18 14.20
N ARG A 80 3.10 -0.58 14.73
CA ARG A 80 4.37 -0.46 14.02
C ARG A 80 4.47 -1.38 12.80
N TYR A 81 3.94 -2.60 12.92
CA TYR A 81 3.87 -3.53 11.78
C TYR A 81 2.94 -2.99 10.70
N ASP A 82 1.77 -2.48 11.09
CA ASP A 82 0.81 -1.90 10.16
C ASP A 82 1.37 -0.64 9.48
N LEU A 83 2.11 0.19 10.23
CA LEU A 83 2.86 1.33 9.68
C LEU A 83 3.87 0.87 8.63
N ALA A 84 4.61 -0.20 8.91
CA ALA A 84 5.56 -0.76 7.96
C ALA A 84 4.87 -1.19 6.66
N MET A 85 3.70 -1.83 6.75
CA MET A 85 2.95 -2.28 5.58
C MET A 85 2.39 -1.10 4.78
N ALA A 86 1.85 -0.09 5.46
CA ALA A 86 1.39 1.14 4.82
C ALA A 86 2.55 1.88 4.12
N CYS A 87 3.74 1.93 4.73
CA CYS A 87 4.93 2.52 4.11
C CYS A 87 5.33 1.75 2.85
N TYR A 88 5.27 0.43 2.88
CA TYR A 88 5.59 -0.40 1.72
C TYR A 88 4.62 -0.15 0.56
N VAL A 89 3.31 -0.11 0.83
CA VAL A 89 2.27 0.21 -0.16
C VAL A 89 2.45 1.63 -0.73
N ALA A 90 2.86 2.58 0.11
CA ALA A 90 3.18 3.96 -0.32
C ALA A 90 4.51 4.09 -1.08
N GLY A 91 5.25 3.00 -1.28
CA GLY A 91 6.54 3.00 -1.98
C GLY A 91 7.76 3.36 -1.13
N ASP A 92 7.58 3.68 0.16
CA ASP A 92 8.68 3.94 1.09
C ASP A 92 9.23 2.62 1.67
N ARG A 93 9.93 1.88 0.80
CA ARG A 93 10.55 0.59 1.13
C ARG A 93 11.52 0.70 2.31
N ARG A 94 12.27 1.80 2.39
CA ARG A 94 13.28 2.00 3.44
C ARG A 94 12.60 2.10 4.80
N ARG A 95 11.59 2.96 4.92
CA ARG A 95 10.86 3.14 6.17
C ARG A 95 10.11 1.87 6.58
N ALA A 96 9.51 1.14 5.63
CA ALA A 96 8.87 -0.14 5.90
C ALA A 96 9.84 -1.13 6.59
N VAL A 97 11.06 -1.24 6.07
CA VAL A 97 12.08 -2.13 6.65
C VAL A 97 12.57 -1.61 8.01
N GLU A 98 12.76 -0.30 8.17
CA GLU A 98 13.17 0.31 9.44
C GLU A 98 12.17 0.02 10.58
N GLU A 99 10.87 0.16 10.32
CA GLU A 99 9.83 -0.11 11.32
C GLU A 99 9.80 -1.58 11.74
N LEU A 100 9.96 -2.52 10.80
CA LEU A 100 10.04 -3.96 11.13
C LEU A 100 11.32 -4.32 11.90
N LEU A 101 12.45 -3.70 11.57
CA LEU A 101 13.70 -3.88 12.31
C LEU A 101 13.59 -3.34 13.74
N GLU A 102 12.83 -2.26 13.96
CA GLU A 102 12.58 -1.74 15.30
C GLU A 102 11.71 -2.69 16.13
N ILE A 103 10.71 -3.35 15.53
CA ILE A 103 10.00 -4.46 16.22
C ILE A 103 11.01 -5.55 16.62
N MET A 104 11.87 -5.98 15.70
CA MET A 104 12.88 -7.00 15.99
C MET A 104 13.85 -6.58 17.11
N ARG A 105 14.17 -5.28 17.20
CA ARG A 105 15.03 -4.73 18.24
C ARG A 105 14.36 -4.75 19.62
N ARG A 106 13.05 -4.49 19.68
CA ARG A 106 12.28 -4.44 20.93
C ARG A 106 11.79 -5.80 21.40
N ASN A 107 11.22 -6.59 20.49
CA ASN A 107 10.64 -7.89 20.78
C ASN A 107 10.80 -8.83 19.58
N ARG A 108 11.86 -9.65 19.63
CA ARG A 108 12.22 -10.60 18.56
C ARG A 108 11.12 -11.62 18.29
N SER A 109 10.46 -12.11 19.35
CA SER A 109 9.43 -13.16 19.28
C SER A 109 8.02 -12.62 19.02
N TRP A 110 7.85 -11.32 18.80
CA TRP A 110 6.52 -10.73 18.60
C TRP A 110 5.79 -11.43 17.44
N ASN A 111 4.56 -11.88 17.72
CA ASN A 111 3.69 -12.57 16.76
C ASN A 111 4.36 -13.77 16.08
N ASP A 112 4.98 -14.64 16.88
CA ASP A 112 5.74 -15.81 16.44
C ASP A 112 6.85 -15.47 15.43
N ASP A 113 7.65 -14.43 15.69
CA ASP A 113 8.62 -13.88 14.72
C ASP A 113 7.96 -13.22 13.48
N GLY A 114 6.78 -12.63 13.64
CA GLY A 114 6.00 -12.02 12.56
C GLY A 114 6.77 -10.95 11.79
N ALA A 115 7.49 -10.09 12.51
CA ALA A 115 8.33 -9.05 11.90
C ALA A 115 9.49 -9.63 11.09
N ARG A 116 10.17 -10.67 11.59
CA ARG A 116 11.26 -11.36 10.88
C ARG A 116 10.76 -11.98 9.58
N ARG A 117 9.63 -12.72 9.64
CA ARG A 117 9.04 -13.34 8.44
C ARG A 117 8.71 -12.30 7.39
N GLN A 118 8.15 -11.17 7.80
CA GLN A 118 7.79 -10.12 6.86
C GLN A 118 9.02 -9.43 6.26
N LEU A 119 10.08 -9.19 7.04
CA LEU A 119 11.37 -8.71 6.51
C LEU A 119 11.94 -9.64 5.44
N VAL A 120 11.92 -10.95 5.68
CA VAL A 120 12.41 -11.94 4.70
C VAL A 120 11.61 -11.87 3.40
N ARG A 121 10.28 -11.79 3.48
CA ARG A 121 9.41 -11.61 2.30
C ARG A 121 9.70 -10.32 1.54
N LEU A 122 9.93 -9.20 2.24
CA LEU A 122 10.31 -7.94 1.59
C LEU A 122 11.66 -8.06 0.88
N PHE A 123 12.64 -8.74 1.50
CA PHE A 123 13.95 -8.97 0.87
C PHE A 123 13.86 -9.87 -0.37
N GLU A 124 12.98 -10.86 -0.37
CA GLU A 124 12.68 -11.68 -1.54
C GLU A 124 12.06 -10.84 -2.66
N ALA A 125 11.10 -9.97 -2.33
CA ALA A 125 10.46 -9.07 -3.28
C ALA A 125 11.43 -8.03 -3.87
N PHE A 126 12.38 -7.51 -3.09
CA PHE A 126 13.37 -6.53 -3.57
C PHE A 126 14.50 -7.19 -4.34
N GLY A 127 14.79 -8.46 -4.04
CA GLY A 127 15.91 -9.20 -4.57
C GLY A 127 17.14 -9.19 -3.67
N PRO A 128 18.01 -10.22 -3.79
CA PRO A 128 19.14 -10.44 -2.88
C PRO A 128 20.28 -9.44 -3.06
N THR A 129 20.40 -8.81 -4.23
CA THR A 129 21.43 -7.82 -4.57
C THR A 129 20.98 -6.37 -4.37
N ASP A 130 19.72 -6.15 -3.99
CA ASP A 130 19.22 -4.81 -3.69
C ASP A 130 20.00 -4.21 -2.50
N PRO A 131 20.52 -2.97 -2.59
CA PRO A 131 21.31 -2.35 -1.53
C PRO A 131 20.58 -2.29 -0.18
N LEU A 132 19.27 -2.04 -0.18
CA LEU A 132 18.44 -2.02 1.02
C LEU A 132 18.35 -3.42 1.63
N THR A 133 18.18 -4.46 0.81
CA THR A 133 18.20 -5.85 1.26
C THR A 133 19.52 -6.20 1.93
N VAL A 134 20.65 -5.89 1.28
CA VAL A 134 21.99 -6.22 1.79
C VAL A 134 22.25 -5.51 3.13
N GLN A 135 21.97 -4.21 3.21
CA GLN A 135 22.16 -3.43 4.43
C GLN A 135 21.25 -3.93 5.57
N SER A 136 19.99 -4.21 5.27
CA SER A 136 19.00 -4.58 6.26
C SER A 136 19.19 -6.00 6.78
N ARG A 137 19.65 -6.95 5.95
CA ARG A 137 20.05 -8.29 6.40
C ARG A 137 21.22 -8.24 7.39
N ARG A 138 22.20 -7.36 7.16
CA ARG A 138 23.32 -7.16 8.11
C ARG A 138 22.81 -6.62 9.45
N ARG A 139 21.90 -5.64 9.44
CA ARG A 139 21.26 -5.10 10.64
C ARG A 139 20.45 -6.15 11.39
N LEU A 140 19.63 -6.92 10.68
CA LEU A 140 18.84 -8.00 11.25
C LEU A 140 19.72 -9.06 11.93
N SER A 141 20.81 -9.46 11.27
CA SER A 141 21.78 -10.39 11.85
C SER A 141 22.40 -9.82 13.13
N SER A 142 22.81 -8.56 13.12
CA SER A 142 23.35 -7.90 14.33
C SER A 142 22.33 -7.93 15.46
N ILE A 143 21.07 -7.57 15.21
CA ILE A 143 19.99 -7.62 16.21
C ILE A 143 19.76 -9.03 16.74
N MET A 144 19.87 -10.07 15.90
CA MET A 144 19.60 -11.46 16.31
C MET A 144 20.73 -12.06 17.15
N PHE A 145 21.97 -11.66 16.91
CA PHE A 145 23.18 -12.25 17.51
C PHE A 145 23.92 -11.32 18.47
N SER A 146 23.42 -10.11 18.72
CA SER A 146 23.79 -9.24 19.85
C SER A 146 23.02 -9.63 21.11
#